data_AF-A0A2C9SS28-F1
#
_entry.id   AF-A0A2C9SS28-F1
#
_cell.length_a   1.000
_cell.length_b   1.000
_cell.length_c   1.000
_cell.angle_alpha   90.00
_cell.angle_beta   90.00
_cell.angle_gamma   90.00
#
_symmetry.space_group_name_H-M   'P 1'
#
loop_
_entity.id
_entity.type
_entity.pdbx_description
1 polymer ?
#
loop_
_entity_poly.entity_id
_entity_poly.type
_entity_poly.pdbx_seq_one_letter_code
_entity_poly.pdbx_strand_id
1 'polypeptide(L)'
;MTPAGLADETDDCELDAVAWEFLCSPYTGRIYWDWSLERRLDAYLRHQDRTDILKDGAAYAAVLDRVMANLGRARRHGVLAPPQH
;
A
#
# COMPACT_ATOMS: atom_id res chain seq x y z
N MET A 1 10.66 -26.34 -19.75
CA MET A 1 11.26 -25.24 -18.96
C MET A 1 10.22 -24.13 -18.92
N THR A 2 9.48 -24.02 -17.81
CA THR A 2 8.30 -23.15 -17.70
C THR A 2 8.67 -21.91 -16.90
N PRO A 3 8.69 -20.69 -17.49
CA PRO A 3 9.00 -19.46 -16.77
C PRO A 3 7.72 -18.84 -16.19
N ALA A 4 6.90 -19.63 -15.49
CA ALA A 4 5.69 -19.10 -14.85
C ALA A 4 5.94 -18.56 -13.44
N GLY A 5 7.07 -18.92 -12.80
CA GLY A 5 7.40 -18.49 -11.44
C GLY A 5 8.01 -17.10 -11.31
N LEU A 6 8.36 -16.43 -12.42
CA LEU A 6 9.07 -15.15 -12.36
C LEU A 6 8.13 -13.94 -12.50
N ALA A 7 6.96 -14.11 -13.13
CA ALA A 7 5.96 -13.04 -13.24
C ALA A 7 5.35 -12.71 -11.86
N ASP A 8 4.91 -13.74 -11.13
CA ASP A 8 4.28 -13.62 -9.81
C ASP A 8 5.18 -12.92 -8.78
N GLU A 9 6.49 -13.22 -8.79
CA GLU A 9 7.47 -12.62 -7.87
C GLU A 9 7.79 -11.15 -8.19
N THR A 10 7.69 -10.77 -9.47
CA THR A 10 7.91 -9.39 -9.92
C THR A 10 6.70 -8.53 -9.56
N ASP A 11 5.49 -9.05 -9.80
CA ASP A 11 4.24 -8.42 -9.40
C ASP A 11 4.19 -8.24 -7.88
N ASP A 12 4.62 -9.26 -7.12
CA ASP A 12 4.72 -9.18 -5.67
C ASP A 12 5.66 -8.07 -5.17
N CYS A 13 6.84 -7.93 -5.77
CA CYS A 13 7.76 -6.84 -5.41
C CYS A 13 7.21 -5.46 -5.80
N GLU A 14 6.50 -5.35 -6.93
CA GLU A 14 5.85 -4.11 -7.33
C GLU A 14 4.75 -3.69 -6.36
N LEU A 15 3.88 -4.62 -5.95
CA LEU A 15 2.83 -4.35 -4.98
C LEU A 15 3.40 -4.00 -3.59
N ASP A 16 4.52 -4.61 -3.20
CA ASP A 16 5.24 -4.25 -1.96
C ASP A 16 5.80 -2.82 -2.03
N ALA A 17 6.37 -2.44 -3.18
CA ALA A 17 6.86 -1.08 -3.40
C ALA A 17 5.70 -0.06 -3.33
N VAL A 18 4.57 -0.34 -3.99
CA VAL A 18 3.37 0.50 -3.94
C VAL A 18 2.85 0.65 -2.51
N ALA A 19 2.80 -0.45 -1.75
CA ALA A 19 2.39 -0.42 -0.34
C ALA A 19 3.32 0.45 0.50
N TRP A 20 4.64 0.36 0.27
CA TRP A 20 5.63 1.17 0.99
C TRP A 20 5.55 2.65 0.62
N GLU A 21 5.39 2.98 -0.66
CA GLU A 21 5.20 4.35 -1.13
C GLU A 21 3.92 4.97 -0.56
N PHE A 22 2.82 4.21 -0.52
CA PHE A 22 1.59 4.62 0.15
C PHE A 22 1.84 4.97 1.60
N LEU A 23 2.59 4.13 2.34
CA LEU A 23 2.89 4.36 3.75
C LEU A 23 3.72 5.63 3.99
N CYS A 24 4.61 5.97 3.06
CA CYS A 24 5.41 7.21 3.08
C CYS A 24 4.65 8.44 2.57
N SER A 25 3.47 8.25 1.98
CA SER A 25 2.67 9.30 1.36
C SER A 25 1.92 10.14 2.41
N PRO A 26 1.56 11.42 2.13
CA PRO A 26 0.70 12.21 3.01
C PRO A 26 -0.64 11.55 3.32
N TYR A 27 -1.10 10.59 2.51
CA TYR A 27 -2.32 9.81 2.77
C TYR A 27 -2.31 9.03 4.09
N THR A 28 -1.15 8.69 4.65
CA THR A 28 -1.07 8.08 6.00
C THR A 28 -1.05 9.10 7.13
N GLY A 29 -0.96 10.39 6.79
CA GLY A 29 -0.96 11.50 7.73
C GLY A 29 -2.29 11.67 8.48
N ARG A 30 -2.22 12.46 9.57
CA ARG A 30 -3.39 12.77 10.42
C ARG A 30 -4.54 13.45 9.67
N ILE A 31 -4.27 14.19 8.61
CA ILE A 31 -5.30 14.88 7.81
C ILE A 31 -6.29 13.91 7.15
N TYR A 32 -5.89 12.65 6.95
CA TYR A 32 -6.77 11.60 6.43
C TYR A 32 -7.21 10.62 7.51
N TRP A 33 -6.98 10.91 8.80
CA TRP A 33 -7.33 9.97 9.88
C TRP A 33 -8.81 9.61 9.94
N ASP A 34 -9.68 10.53 9.52
CA ASP A 34 -11.13 10.31 9.43
C ASP A 34 -11.53 9.29 8.35
N TRP A 35 -10.62 8.93 7.44
CA TRP A 35 -10.87 7.97 6.37
C TRP A 35 -10.38 6.58 6.77
N SER A 36 -11.11 5.53 6.37
CA SER A 36 -10.62 4.15 6.50
C SER A 36 -9.35 3.94 5.66
N LEU A 37 -8.52 2.97 6.05
CA LEU A 37 -7.28 2.66 5.33
C LEU A 37 -7.54 2.36 3.85
N GLU A 38 -8.57 1.55 3.57
CA GLU A 38 -9.01 1.21 2.21
C GLU A 38 -9.36 2.45 1.38
N ARG A 39 -10.05 3.43 1.99
CA ARG A 39 -10.43 4.67 1.31
C ARG A 39 -9.22 5.56 1.02
N ARG A 40 -8.23 5.58 1.91
CA ARG A 40 -6.96 6.28 1.67
C ARG A 40 -6.16 5.60 0.56
N LEU A 41 -6.11 4.28 0.58
CA LEU A 41 -5.41 3.49 -0.43
C LEU A 41 -6.08 3.64 -1.80
N ASP A 42 -7.41 3.61 -1.88
CA ASP A 42 -8.15 3.85 -3.12
C ASP A 42 -7.84 5.25 -3.69
N ALA A 43 -7.88 6.30 -2.85
CA ALA A 43 -7.55 7.65 -3.28
C ALA A 43 -6.09 7.77 -3.78
N TYR A 44 -5.15 7.12 -3.10
CA TYR A 44 -3.75 7.08 -3.51
C TYR A 44 -3.56 6.34 -4.85
N LEU A 45 -4.17 5.17 -5.02
CA LEU A 45 -4.10 4.40 -6.28
C LEU A 45 -4.71 5.18 -7.44
N ARG A 46 -5.82 5.89 -7.21
CA ARG A 46 -6.41 6.80 -8.22
C ARG A 46 -5.48 7.96 -8.56
N HIS A 47 -4.77 8.50 -7.59
CA HIS A 47 -3.82 9.58 -7.81
C HIS A 47 -2.56 9.12 -8.58
N GLN A 48 -2.17 7.86 -8.44
CA GLN A 48 -1.05 7.26 -9.17
C GLN A 48 -1.47 6.65 -10.53
N ASP A 49 -2.71 6.87 -10.97
CA ASP A 49 -3.31 6.27 -12.16
C ASP A 49 -3.25 4.71 -12.19
N ARG A 50 -3.12 4.08 -11.02
CA ARG A 50 -3.05 2.61 -10.83
C ARG A 50 -4.44 1.97 -10.86
N THR A 51 -5.16 2.22 -11.95
CA THR A 51 -6.49 1.63 -12.19
C THR A 51 -6.44 0.16 -12.56
N ASP A 52 -5.27 -0.36 -12.96
CA ASP A 52 -4.92 -1.77 -13.06
C ASP A 52 -5.16 -2.48 -11.72
N ILE A 53 -4.58 -1.96 -10.63
CA ILE A 53 -4.71 -2.52 -9.28
C ILE A 53 -6.14 -2.35 -8.76
N LEU A 54 -6.81 -1.23 -9.05
CA LEU A 54 -8.19 -1.01 -8.62
C LEU A 54 -9.20 -1.93 -9.32
N LYS A 55 -8.91 -2.36 -10.54
CA LYS A 55 -9.77 -3.29 -11.30
C LYS A 55 -9.51 -4.74 -10.92
N ASP A 56 -8.31 -5.05 -10.44
CA ASP A 56 -7.95 -6.38 -9.97
C ASP A 56 -8.14 -6.48 -8.44
N GLY A 57 -9.22 -7.15 -8.03
CA GLY A 57 -9.51 -7.35 -6.61
C GLY A 57 -8.46 -8.17 -5.86
N ALA A 58 -7.72 -9.05 -6.53
CA ALA A 58 -6.66 -9.83 -5.91
C ALA A 58 -5.41 -8.94 -5.70
N ALA A 59 -5.03 -8.14 -6.70
CA ALA A 59 -3.94 -7.18 -6.56
C ALA A 59 -4.24 -6.13 -5.48
N TYR A 60 -5.46 -5.59 -5.44
CA TYR A 60 -5.89 -4.67 -4.40
C TYR A 60 -5.79 -5.29 -3.00
N ALA A 61 -6.29 -6.51 -2.83
CA ALA A 61 -6.22 -7.23 -1.55
C ALA A 61 -4.76 -7.49 -1.13
N ALA A 62 -3.89 -7.85 -2.07
CA ALA A 62 -2.46 -8.05 -1.81
C ALA A 62 -1.76 -6.76 -1.37
N VAL A 63 -2.02 -5.62 -2.04
CA VAL A 63 -1.48 -4.32 -1.59
C VAL A 63 -1.99 -3.96 -0.20
N LEU A 64 -3.28 -4.18 0.07
CA LEU A 64 -3.86 -3.89 1.38
C LEU A 64 -3.21 -4.72 2.49
N ASP A 65 -3.01 -6.03 2.26
CA ASP A 65 -2.33 -6.92 3.21
C ASP A 65 -0.89 -6.45 3.48
N ARG A 66 -0.14 -6.12 2.40
CA ARG A 66 1.22 -5.57 2.48
C ARG A 66 1.28 -4.26 3.23
N VAL A 67 0.31 -3.35 2.99
CA VAL A 67 0.20 -2.10 3.74
C VAL A 67 -0.01 -2.41 5.22
N MET A 68 -0.89 -3.34 5.59
CA MET A 68 -1.12 -3.71 7.00
C MET A 68 0.11 -4.36 7.64
N ALA A 69 0.78 -5.28 6.93
CA ALA A 69 2.01 -5.93 7.37
C ALA A 69 3.13 -4.89 7.60
N ASN A 70 3.27 -3.93 6.68
CA ASN A 70 4.26 -2.88 6.77
C ASN A 70 3.85 -1.72 7.69
N LEU A 71 2.56 -1.51 7.98
CA LEU A 71 2.08 -0.46 8.89
C LEU A 71 2.65 -0.65 10.30
N GLY A 72 2.68 -1.90 10.77
CA GLY A 72 3.30 -2.26 12.05
C GLY A 72 4.79 -1.97 12.07
N ARG A 73 5.49 -2.16 10.94
CA ARG A 73 6.91 -1.88 10.78
C ARG A 73 7.18 -0.37 10.68
N ALA A 74 6.42 0.35 9.85
CA ALA A 74 6.49 1.80 9.68
C ALA A 74 6.22 2.57 10.98
N ARG A 75 5.28 2.10 11.83
CA ARG A 75 5.07 2.64 13.17
C ARG A 75 6.28 2.45 14.08
N ARG A 76 6.88 1.25 14.09
CA ARG A 76 8.08 0.97 14.90
C ARG A 76 9.31 1.75 14.42
N HIS A 77 9.43 1.97 13.12
CA HIS A 77 10.52 2.74 12.53
C HIS A 77 10.33 4.27 12.63
N GLY A 78 9.21 4.74 13.21
CA GLY A 78 8.94 6.18 13.35
C GLY A 78 8.63 6.90 12.04
N VAL A 79 8.41 6.15 10.95
CA VAL A 79 8.01 6.69 9.63
C VAL A 79 6.60 7.29 9.73
N LEU A 80 5.74 6.67 10.54
CA LEU A 80 4.45 7.23 10.91
C LEU A 80 4.66 8.10 12.14
N ALA A 81 4.63 9.43 11.95
CA ALA A 81 4.79 10.38 13.04
C ALA A 81 3.87 9.98 14.21
N PRO A 82 4.43 9.76 15.42
CA PRO A 82 3.62 9.38 16.56
C PRO A 82 2.58 10.48 16.84
N PRO A 83 1.36 10.12 17.24
CA PRO A 83 0.41 11.11 17.71
C PRO A 83 1.02 11.80 18.93
N GLN A 84 1.48 13.05 18.75
CA GLN A 84 1.86 13.90 19.87
C GLN A 84 0.59 14.14 20.71
N HIS A 85 0.66 13.74 21.97
CA HIS A 85 -0.38 13.88 22.99
C HIS A 85 -0.23 15.23 23.68
#